data_AF-A0A9P0ZYK9-F1
#
_entry.id   AF-A0A9P0ZYK9-F1
#
_cell.length_a   1.000
_cell.length_b   1.000
_cell.length_c   1.000
_cell.angle_alpha   90.00
_cell.angle_beta   90.00
_cell.angle_gamma   90.00
#
_symmetry.space_group_name_H-M   'P 1'
#
loop_
_entity.id
_entity.type
_entity.pdbx_description
1 polymer ?
#
loop_
_entity_poly.entity_id
_entity_poly.type
_entity_poly.pdbx_seq_one_letter_code
_entity_poly.pdbx_strand_id
1 'polypeptide(L)'
;MCGHTRKDRVRNETIRQRVGVALIEDKMRESRLRWFGHVRRRPSDAPIRRVEMCGEEAGKRGRGRPKQTWVRGVRSDMLLLGLDEGMTLERTKWRAGIHVKE
;
A
#
# COMPACT_ATOMS: atom_id res chain seq x y z
N MET A 1 20.80 -11.50 -14.21
CA MET A 1 20.46 -12.49 -13.16
C MET A 1 21.57 -12.52 -12.10
N CYS A 2 21.24 -12.75 -10.83
CA CYS A 2 22.18 -12.66 -9.69
C CYS A 2 23.16 -13.86 -9.57
N GLY A 3 22.96 -14.94 -10.36
CA GLY A 3 23.86 -16.10 -10.40
C GLY A 3 23.78 -17.04 -9.18
N HIS A 4 22.82 -16.83 -8.28
CA HIS A 4 22.61 -17.68 -7.09
C HIS A 4 21.42 -18.61 -7.26
N THR A 5 21.55 -19.81 -6.70
CA THR A 5 20.55 -20.86 -6.64
C THR A 5 20.12 -21.11 -5.19
N ARG A 6 19.05 -21.88 -4.98
CA ARG A 6 18.61 -22.26 -3.62
C ARG A 6 19.66 -23.07 -2.84
N LYS A 7 20.60 -23.74 -3.53
CA LYS A 7 21.66 -24.54 -2.88
C LYS A 7 22.69 -23.67 -2.18
N ASP A 8 22.87 -22.44 -2.64
CA ASP A 8 23.85 -21.49 -2.08
C ASP A 8 23.42 -20.94 -0.72
N ARG A 9 22.14 -21.16 -0.32
CA ARG A 9 21.56 -20.75 0.98
C ARG A 9 21.84 -19.28 1.35
N VAL A 10 22.02 -18.42 0.34
CA VAL A 10 22.22 -17.00 0.52
C VAL A 10 20.92 -16.36 1.01
N ARG A 11 21.03 -15.45 1.97
CA ARG A 11 19.89 -14.71 2.51
C ARG A 11 19.27 -13.80 1.46
N ASN A 12 17.94 -13.70 1.47
CA ASN A 12 17.19 -12.85 0.53
C ASN A 12 17.54 -11.36 0.68
N GLU A 13 17.92 -10.91 1.87
CA GLU A 13 18.42 -9.55 2.10
C GLU A 13 19.65 -9.26 1.25
N THR A 14 20.62 -10.18 1.23
CA THR A 14 21.87 -10.04 0.47
C THR A 14 21.62 -10.04 -1.03
N ILE A 15 20.73 -10.90 -1.52
CA ILE A 15 20.36 -10.94 -2.95
C ILE A 15 19.70 -9.62 -3.35
N ARG A 16 18.76 -9.11 -2.54
CA ARG A 16 18.06 -7.84 -2.81
C ARG A 16 19.00 -6.65 -2.81
N GLN A 17 19.92 -6.58 -1.84
CA GLN A 17 20.93 -5.53 -1.79
C GLN A 17 21.82 -5.53 -3.04
N ARG A 18 22.18 -6.72 -3.54
CA ARG A 18 23.03 -6.86 -4.73
C ARG A 18 22.30 -6.50 -6.03
N VAL A 19 21.01 -6.80 -6.13
CA VAL A 19 20.21 -6.51 -7.33
C VAL A 19 19.65 -5.08 -7.30
N GLY A 20 19.56 -4.44 -6.13
CA GLY A 20 18.92 -3.13 -5.98
C GLY A 20 17.40 -3.27 -6.13
N VAL A 21 16.80 -4.15 -5.33
CA VAL A 21 15.34 -4.34 -5.31
C VAL A 21 14.80 -4.06 -3.92
N ALA A 22 13.85 -3.13 -3.86
CA ALA A 22 13.09 -2.80 -2.66
C ALA A 22 12.37 -4.01 -2.04
N LEU A 23 12.00 -3.89 -0.76
CA LEU A 23 11.17 -4.89 -0.10
C LEU A 23 9.80 -4.98 -0.78
N ILE A 24 9.28 -6.20 -0.91
CA ILE A 24 7.97 -6.43 -1.50
C ILE A 24 6.87 -5.70 -0.72
N GLU A 25 7.00 -5.62 0.60
CA GLU A 25 6.06 -4.90 1.46
C GLU A 25 5.97 -3.42 1.11
N ASP A 26 7.11 -2.78 0.81
CA ASP A 26 7.15 -1.38 0.41
C ASP A 26 6.49 -1.18 -0.95
N LYS A 27 6.74 -2.07 -1.92
CA LYS A 27 6.07 -2.01 -3.24
C LYS A 27 4.56 -2.29 -3.16
N MET A 28 4.14 -3.19 -2.27
CA MET A 28 2.73 -3.43 -1.99
C MET A 28 2.08 -2.19 -1.36
N ARG A 29 2.78 -1.52 -0.44
CA ARG A 29 2.35 -0.26 0.16
C ARG A 29 2.20 0.85 -0.86
N GLU A 30 3.24 1.08 -1.69
CA GLU A 30 3.22 2.05 -2.78
C GLU A 30 2.01 1.81 -3.70
N SER A 31 1.77 0.57 -4.10
CA SER A 31 0.65 0.21 -4.98
C SER A 31 -0.71 0.46 -4.33
N ARG A 32 -0.86 0.13 -3.04
CA ARG A 32 -2.09 0.36 -2.27
C ARG A 32 -2.40 1.85 -2.15
N LEU A 33 -1.41 2.66 -1.79
CA LEU A 33 -1.58 4.11 -1.67
C LEU A 33 -1.75 4.80 -3.03
N ARG A 34 -1.10 4.29 -4.08
CA ARG A 34 -1.33 4.76 -5.45
C ARG A 34 -2.79 4.58 -5.87
N TRP A 35 -3.38 3.42 -5.54
CA TRP A 35 -4.79 3.16 -5.77
C TRP A 35 -5.68 4.06 -4.92
N PHE A 36 -5.41 4.18 -3.61
CA PHE A 36 -6.17 5.08 -2.73
C PHE A 36 -6.21 6.52 -3.25
N GLY A 37 -5.06 7.08 -3.64
CA GLY A 37 -5.01 8.41 -4.23
C GLY A 37 -5.74 8.51 -5.58
N HIS A 38 -5.85 7.41 -6.35
CA HIS A 38 -6.72 7.39 -7.52
C HIS A 38 -8.20 7.51 -7.11
N VAL A 39 -8.64 6.70 -6.15
CA VAL A 39 -10.04 6.69 -5.65
C VAL A 39 -10.43 8.07 -5.08
N ARG A 40 -9.59 8.66 -4.22
CA ARG A 40 -9.88 9.96 -3.57
C ARG A 40 -10.02 11.14 -4.52
N ARG A 41 -9.38 11.07 -5.70
CA ARG A 41 -9.50 12.10 -6.74
C ARG A 41 -10.72 11.93 -7.65
N ARG A 42 -11.46 10.83 -7.55
CA ARG A 42 -12.72 10.66 -8.30
C ARG A 42 -13.85 11.41 -7.60
N PRO A 43 -14.84 11.93 -8.35
CA PRO A 43 -15.99 12.58 -7.73
C PRO A 43 -16.80 11.58 -6.89
N SER A 44 -17.57 12.07 -5.92
CA SER A 44 -18.28 11.24 -4.92
C SER A 44 -19.33 10.31 -5.50
N ASP A 45 -19.90 10.67 -6.65
CA ASP A 45 -20.86 9.89 -7.43
C ASP A 45 -20.21 8.74 -8.21
N ALA A 46 -18.89 8.76 -8.40
CA ALA A 46 -18.18 7.73 -9.14
C ALA A 46 -18.35 6.36 -8.45
N PRO A 47 -18.69 5.29 -9.20
CA PRO A 47 -18.93 3.96 -8.63
C PRO A 47 -17.81 3.45 -7.73
N ILE A 48 -16.56 3.69 -8.12
CA ILE A 48 -15.36 3.32 -7.37
C ILE A 48 -15.27 3.97 -5.98
N ARG A 49 -15.74 5.21 -5.84
CA ARG A 49 -15.75 5.95 -4.56
C ARG A 49 -16.90 5.50 -3.67
N ARG A 50 -18.03 5.10 -4.27
CA ARG A 50 -19.15 4.49 -3.54
C ARG A 50 -18.80 3.11 -2.97
N VAL A 51 -18.07 2.28 -3.72
CA VAL A 51 -17.65 0.94 -3.28
C VAL A 51 -16.70 1.02 -2.07
N GLU A 52 -15.80 2.02 -2.03
CA GLU A 52 -14.97 2.27 -0.85
C GLU A 52 -15.82 2.50 0.41
N MET A 53 -16.86 3.32 0.30
CA MET A 53 -17.74 3.69 1.42
C MET A 53 -18.68 2.53 1.82
N CYS A 54 -19.16 1.72 0.88
CA CYS A 54 -20.04 0.57 1.15
C CYS A 54 -19.30 -0.57 1.89
N GLY A 55 -17.98 -0.69 1.76
CA GLY A 55 -17.20 -1.74 2.44
C GLY A 55 -17.10 -1.57 3.96
N GLU A 56 -17.50 -0.41 4.50
CA GLU A 56 -17.56 -0.13 5.94
C GLU A 56 -18.89 -0.56 6.59
N GLU A 57 -19.83 -1.12 5.81
CA GLU A 57 -21.10 -1.61 6.33
C GLU A 57 -20.86 -2.68 7.41
N ALA A 58 -21.17 -2.27 8.64
CA ALA A 58 -20.92 -2.96 9.88
C ALA A 58 -21.78 -4.24 10.00
N GLY A 59 -21.40 -5.29 9.26
CA GLY A 59 -21.86 -6.63 9.56
C GLY A 59 -21.50 -7.01 11.01
N LYS A 60 -22.30 -7.88 11.64
CA LYS A 60 -22.03 -8.36 13.01
C LYS A 60 -20.60 -8.92 13.10
N ARG A 61 -19.78 -8.29 13.94
CA ARG A 61 -18.39 -8.69 14.15
C ARG A 61 -18.34 -10.08 14.80
N GLY A 62 -17.63 -11.01 14.16
CA GLY A 62 -17.35 -12.33 14.74
C GLY A 62 -16.44 -12.24 15.98
N ARG A 63 -16.45 -13.29 16.81
CA ARG A 63 -15.51 -13.44 17.94
C ARG A 63 -14.07 -13.60 17.42
N GLY A 64 -13.10 -13.03 18.13
CA GLY A 64 -11.66 -13.14 17.83
C GLY A 64 -11.00 -11.88 17.28
N ARG A 65 -9.79 -12.02 16.73
CA ARG A 65 -9.00 -10.90 16.18
C ARG A 65 -9.72 -10.32 14.96
N PRO A 66 -9.96 -8.99 14.92
CA PRO A 66 -10.60 -8.38 13.77
C PRO A 66 -9.74 -8.55 12.52
N LYS A 67 -10.38 -8.97 11.43
CA LYS A 67 -9.76 -9.10 10.10
C LYS A 67 -9.08 -7.79 9.71
N GLN A 68 -7.95 -7.91 9.01
CA GLN A 68 -7.32 -6.75 8.39
C GLN A 68 -8.23 -6.28 7.24
N THR A 69 -8.81 -5.09 7.39
CA THR A 69 -9.56 -4.45 6.30
C THR A 69 -8.63 -3.63 5.44
N TRP A 70 -9.02 -3.41 4.19
CA TRP A 70 -8.27 -2.56 3.27
C TRP A 70 -8.10 -1.14 3.83
N VAL A 71 -9.18 -0.53 4.35
CA VAL A 71 -9.15 0.80 4.98
C VAL A 71 -8.15 0.86 6.14
N ARG A 72 -8.13 -0.17 7.00
CA ARG A 72 -7.16 -0.23 8.11
C ARG A 72 -5.73 -0.34 7.59
N GLY A 73 -5.51 -1.09 6.51
CA GLY A 73 -4.23 -1.18 5.83
C GLY A 73 -3.76 0.18 5.29
N VAL A 74 -4.62 0.89 4.57
CA VAL A 74 -4.33 2.24 4.06
C VAL A 74 -4.00 3.21 5.18
N ARG A 75 -4.82 3.27 6.25
CA ARG A 75 -4.56 4.16 7.40
C ARG A 75 -3.22 3.86 8.07
N SER A 76 -2.89 2.57 8.24
CA SER A 76 -1.61 2.16 8.81
C SER A 76 -0.42 2.57 7.93
N ASP A 77 -0.56 2.43 6.61
CA ASP A 77 0.48 2.80 5.66
C ASP A 77 0.70 4.32 5.60
N MET A 78 -0.38 5.11 5.66
CA MET A 78 -0.32 6.56 5.70
C MET A 78 0.33 7.05 7.00
N LEU A 79 0.01 6.43 8.14
CA LEU A 79 0.65 6.74 9.42
C LEU A 79 2.15 6.45 9.38
N LEU A 80 2.55 5.29 8.83
CA LEU A 80 3.96 4.90 8.73
C LEU A 80 4.77 5.90 7.89
N LEU A 81 4.18 6.45 6.84
CA LEU A 81 4.82 7.40 5.93
C LEU A 81 4.59 8.87 6.30
N GLY A 82 3.84 9.16 7.37
CA GLY A 82 3.49 10.53 7.77
C GLY A 82 2.66 11.28 6.72
N LEU A 83 1.83 10.56 5.95
CA LEU A 83 1.02 11.12 4.88
C LEU A 83 -0.37 11.53 5.39
N ASP A 84 -0.82 12.70 4.95
CA ASP A 84 -2.18 13.15 5.17
C ASP A 84 -3.09 12.83 3.97
N GLU A 85 -4.38 12.63 4.23
CA GLU A 85 -5.36 12.31 3.21
C GLU A 85 -5.61 13.47 2.23
N GLY A 86 -5.55 14.71 2.72
CA GLY A 86 -5.69 15.92 1.91
C GLY A 86 -4.59 16.05 0.85
N MET A 87 -3.42 15.45 1.08
CA MET A 87 -2.31 15.45 0.12
C MET A 87 -2.63 14.68 -1.17
N THR A 88 -3.67 13.84 -1.19
CA THR A 88 -4.05 13.04 -2.37
C THR A 88 -4.43 13.91 -3.58
N LEU A 89 -4.92 15.14 -3.36
CA LEU A 89 -5.27 16.10 -4.40
C LEU A 89 -4.01 16.63 -5.11
N GLU A 90 -2.95 16.88 -4.37
CA GLU A 90 -1.67 17.33 -4.91
C GLU A 90 -0.88 16.14 -5.51
N ARG A 91 -1.12 15.85 -6.79
CA ARG A 91 -0.57 14.64 -7.45
C ARG A 91 0.94 14.52 -7.38
N THR A 92 1.68 15.61 -7.44
CA THR A 92 3.15 15.64 -7.34
C THR A 92 3.62 15.25 -5.94
N LYS A 93 3.09 15.91 -4.90
CA LYS A 93 3.39 15.60 -3.50
C LYS A 93 2.98 14.17 -3.14
N TRP A 94 1.79 13.74 -3.57
CA TRP A 94 1.33 12.37 -3.34
C TRP A 94 2.27 11.34 -3.96
N ARG A 95 2.65 11.53 -5.23
CA ARG A 95 3.55 10.61 -5.93
C ARG A 95 4.92 10.56 -5.26
N ALA A 96 5.46 11.71 -4.85
CA ALA A 96 6.74 11.76 -4.16
C ALA A 96 6.68 11.05 -2.80
N GLY A 97 5.61 11.26 -2.03
CA GLY A 97 5.45 10.69 -0.68
C GLY A 97 5.23 9.18 -0.65
N ILE A 98 4.66 8.58 -1.70
CA ILE A 98 4.43 7.13 -1.78
C ILE A 98 5.54 6.37 -2.53
N HIS A 99 6.46 7.07 -3.19
CA HIS A 99 7.41 6.45 -4.10
C HIS A 99 8.44 5.63 -3.33
N VAL A 100 8.61 4.37 -3.76
CA VAL A 100 9.64 3.48 -3.23
C VAL A 100 10.75 3.37 -4.27
N LYS A 101 11.93 3.87 -3.90
CA LYS A 101 13.16 3.73 -4.69
C LYS A 101 13.49 2.24 -4.84
N GLU A 102 13.91 1.83 -6.02
CA GLU A 102 14.39 0.47 -6.29
C GLU A 102 15.79 0.26 -5.72
#